data_AF-A0A6G0YJI7-F1
#
_entry.id   AF-A0A6G0YJI7-F1
#
_cell.length_a   1.000
_cell.length_b   1.000
_cell.length_c   1.000
_cell.angle_alpha   90.00
_cell.angle_beta   90.00
_cell.angle_gamma   90.00
#
_symmetry.space_group_name_H-M   'P 1'
#
loop_
_entity.id
_entity.type
_entity.pdbx_description
1 polymer ?
#
loop_
_entity_poly.entity_id
_entity_poly.type
_entity_poly.pdbx_seq_one_letter_code
_entity_poly.pdbx_strand_id
1 'polypeptide(L)'
;VWNVTCDGASGNVQCFKKLGCNFDINSLNTKFTIQNSLEAYATFDACHMLKLARSSLANKRLYQSDNGDIKWSYIYLLNTFQNDLGLKFANKLTVQHINHRNSVMKVKLAAQTLSSGVADAIDYLCQKYESSFQKSKETVYFIRQIDYLFDILNTRIPFSNKSPIHPGNINSIKSVFSDTTNYLRTLKFNGILWILSGRKMFLIGFIVTMTSTLEIAYKLLGRAQSPLKCILTYKMSQDHLELFFGCIRSRGRSNNNPNWNLKIVSLAVSNMIQELEKSFQAVVVINKKVKQNIVMLAKTNILNKSTLFFSINSHPVNVDIGSSSHKYNLFTELSQSFVNIGMRHYTKEINSKQITSSLVYSISAITRGWRHGRLPRAQ
;
A
#
# COMPACT_ATOMS: atom_id res chain seq x y z
N VAL A 1 5.11 15.91 -6.85
CA VAL A 1 4.67 14.74 -6.04
C VAL A 1 4.28 15.29 -4.67
N TRP A 2 3.08 14.97 -4.14
CA TRP A 2 2.63 15.50 -2.84
C TRP A 2 3.01 14.57 -1.69
N ASN A 3 2.93 13.26 -1.91
CA ASN A 3 3.24 12.27 -0.91
C ASN A 3 3.76 10.96 -1.53
N VAL A 4 4.36 10.14 -0.67
CA VAL A 4 4.72 8.75 -0.95
C VAL A 4 4.08 7.90 0.15
N THR A 5 3.31 6.88 -0.25
CA THR A 5 2.63 5.96 0.67
C THR A 5 3.23 4.57 0.59
N CYS A 6 3.41 3.94 1.75
CA CYS A 6 3.82 2.55 1.86
C CYS A 6 3.16 1.83 3.05
N ASP A 7 3.42 0.54 3.18
CA ASP A 7 3.04 -0.21 4.37
C ASP A 7 3.96 0.11 5.58
N GLY A 8 3.64 -0.46 6.74
CA GLY A 8 4.39 -0.25 7.97
C GLY A 8 5.62 -1.15 8.13
N ALA A 9 6.17 -1.72 7.05
CA ALA A 9 7.33 -2.59 7.15
C ALA A 9 8.59 -1.83 7.60
N SER A 10 9.47 -2.50 8.35
CA SER A 10 10.69 -1.88 8.91
C SER A 10 11.60 -1.27 7.84
N GLY A 11 11.72 -1.92 6.67
CA GLY A 11 12.49 -1.38 5.53
C GLY A 11 11.91 -0.07 5.00
N ASN A 12 10.59 0.03 4.91
CA ASN A 12 9.91 1.25 4.46
C ASN A 12 10.04 2.39 5.47
N VAL A 13 9.91 2.08 6.76
CA VAL A 13 10.17 3.03 7.85
C VAL A 13 11.61 3.55 7.80
N GLN A 14 12.60 2.66 7.63
CA GLN A 14 14.01 3.05 7.50
C GLN A 14 14.27 3.88 6.24
N CYS A 15 13.60 3.57 5.13
CA CYS A 15 13.68 4.35 3.90
C CYS A 15 13.27 5.81 4.14
N PHE A 16 12.10 6.05 4.74
CA PHE A 16 11.68 7.40 5.07
C PHE A 16 12.63 8.11 6.06
N LYS A 17 13.17 7.39 7.04
CA LYS A 17 14.19 7.96 7.93
C LYS A 17 15.45 8.41 7.18
N LYS A 18 15.93 7.61 6.22
CA LYS A 18 17.06 7.98 5.34
C LYS A 18 16.73 9.14 4.41
N LEU A 19 15.47 9.34 4.04
CA LEU A 19 15.01 10.50 3.28
C LEU A 19 14.89 11.77 4.14
N GLY A 20 15.04 11.68 5.46
CA GLY A 20 15.01 12.82 6.38
C GLY A 20 13.75 12.94 7.24
N CYS A 21 12.82 11.98 7.16
CA CYS A 21 11.67 11.93 8.07
C CYS A 21 12.10 11.49 9.48
N ASN A 22 11.40 12.00 10.49
CA ASN A 22 11.49 11.52 11.86
C ASN A 22 10.09 11.10 12.35
N PHE A 23 10.00 9.88 12.90
CA PHE A 23 8.75 9.31 13.41
C PHE A 23 8.73 9.20 14.93
N ASP A 24 9.70 9.82 15.60
CA ASP A 24 9.67 10.00 17.04
C ASP A 24 8.59 11.02 17.41
N ILE A 25 7.85 10.72 18.47
CA ILE A 25 6.57 11.40 18.78
C ILE A 25 6.78 12.87 19.13
N ASN A 26 7.89 13.17 19.80
CA ASN A 26 8.22 14.50 20.30
C ASN A 26 8.88 15.38 19.24
N SER A 27 9.38 14.78 18.15
CA SER A 27 10.13 15.45 17.08
C SER A 27 9.65 14.97 15.71
N LEU A 28 8.34 14.77 15.59
CA LEU A 28 7.72 14.22 14.40
C LEU A 28 7.97 15.12 13.19
N ASN A 29 8.67 14.59 12.20
CA ASN A 29 8.87 15.21 10.90
C ASN A 29 8.42 14.23 9.81
N THR A 30 7.29 14.51 9.17
CA THR A 30 6.75 13.63 8.12
C THR A 30 7.12 14.06 6.71
N LYS A 31 7.91 15.13 6.54
CA LYS A 31 8.31 15.65 5.23
C LYS A 31 9.77 15.38 4.91
N PHE A 32 10.04 15.23 3.62
CA PHE A 32 11.37 15.09 3.04
C PHE A 32 11.47 15.87 1.73
N THR A 33 12.69 16.17 1.29
CA THR A 33 12.95 16.98 0.09
C THR A 33 13.48 16.10 -1.04
N ILE A 34 12.90 16.26 -2.23
CA ILE A 34 13.34 15.64 -3.48
C ILE A 34 14.09 16.70 -4.29
N GLN A 35 15.31 16.38 -4.74
CA GLN A 35 16.14 17.27 -5.58
C GLN A 35 16.29 18.69 -5.00
N ASN A 36 16.44 18.80 -3.67
CA ASN A 36 16.66 20.04 -2.92
C ASN A 36 15.62 21.16 -3.13
N SER A 37 14.45 20.85 -3.69
CA SER A 37 13.45 21.86 -4.05
C SER A 37 12.01 21.41 -3.87
N LEU A 38 11.72 20.11 -4.01
CA LEU A 38 10.36 19.59 -3.94
C LEU A 38 10.10 18.91 -2.60
N GLU A 39 9.26 19.51 -1.76
CA GLU A 39 8.79 18.88 -0.54
C GLU A 39 7.75 17.79 -0.85
N ALA A 40 7.92 16.61 -0.25
CA ALA A 40 6.96 15.52 -0.27
C ALA A 40 6.73 14.98 1.15
N TYR A 41 5.55 14.41 1.37
CA TYR A 41 5.17 13.86 2.66
C TYR A 41 5.20 12.33 2.68
N ALA A 42 5.70 11.75 3.77
CA ALA A 42 5.59 10.33 4.06
C ALA A 42 4.20 10.02 4.63
N THR A 43 3.54 9.02 4.06
CA THR A 43 2.25 8.50 4.54
C THR A 43 2.32 6.99 4.69
N PHE A 44 1.60 6.45 5.67
CA PHE A 44 1.42 5.00 5.81
C PHE A 44 0.00 4.65 5.39
N ASP A 45 -0.14 3.52 4.71
CA ASP A 45 -1.44 3.13 4.17
C ASP A 45 -2.46 2.85 5.30
N ALA A 46 -3.59 3.58 5.27
CA ALA A 46 -4.62 3.50 6.30
C ALA A 46 -5.26 2.09 6.37
N CYS A 47 -5.43 1.42 5.23
CA CYS A 47 -5.92 0.04 5.16
C CYS A 47 -4.98 -0.92 5.89
N HIS A 48 -3.67 -0.74 5.73
CA HIS A 48 -2.66 -1.48 6.47
C HIS A 48 -2.68 -1.15 7.98
N MET A 49 -2.78 0.13 8.35
CA MET A 49 -2.85 0.54 9.75
C MET A 49 -4.07 -0.05 10.47
N LEU A 50 -5.23 -0.08 9.81
CA LEU A 50 -6.44 -0.71 10.33
C LEU A 50 -6.27 -2.22 10.55
N LYS A 51 -5.64 -2.93 9.59
CA LYS A 51 -5.31 -4.36 9.73
C LYS A 51 -4.42 -4.60 10.94
N LEU A 52 -3.43 -3.74 11.17
CA LEU A 52 -2.54 -3.81 12.33
C LEU A 52 -3.29 -3.50 13.63
N ALA A 53 -4.17 -2.49 13.66
CA ALA A 53 -4.99 -2.17 14.83
C ALA A 53 -5.85 -3.35 15.26
N ARG A 54 -6.61 -3.97 14.34
CA ARG A 54 -7.39 -5.18 14.62
C ARG A 54 -6.51 -6.32 15.12
N SER A 55 -5.46 -6.64 14.36
CA SER A 55 -4.59 -7.79 14.66
C SER A 55 -3.91 -7.62 16.00
N SER A 56 -3.53 -6.39 16.32
CA SER A 56 -2.98 -6.04 17.60
C SER A 56 -3.98 -6.30 18.72
N LEU A 57 -5.24 -5.85 18.60
CA LEU A 57 -6.22 -5.95 19.70
C LEU A 57 -6.56 -7.40 19.95
N ALA A 58 -6.76 -8.14 18.86
CA ALA A 58 -7.01 -9.57 18.92
C ALA A 58 -5.83 -10.37 19.50
N ASN A 59 -4.58 -9.99 19.25
CA ASN A 59 -3.41 -10.71 19.76
C ASN A 59 -3.05 -10.33 21.21
N LYS A 60 -3.17 -9.05 21.55
CA LYS A 60 -2.82 -8.53 22.89
C LYS A 60 -3.94 -8.67 23.90
N ARG A 61 -5.18 -8.81 23.43
CA ARG A 61 -6.43 -9.00 24.20
C ARG A 61 -6.84 -7.81 25.07
N LEU A 62 -5.90 -7.07 25.62
CA LEU A 62 -6.13 -5.97 26.54
C LEU A 62 -5.18 -4.80 26.24
N TYR A 63 -5.75 -3.61 26.09
CA TYR A 63 -5.06 -2.33 26.25
C TYR A 63 -5.65 -1.57 27.43
N GLN A 64 -4.97 -0.52 27.84
CA GLN A 64 -5.43 0.40 28.86
C GLN A 64 -5.42 1.81 28.28
N SER A 65 -6.53 2.53 28.39
CA SER A 65 -6.55 3.99 28.31
C SER A 65 -6.39 4.55 29.72
N ASP A 66 -6.36 5.88 29.86
CA ASP A 66 -6.38 6.50 31.19
C ASP A 66 -7.72 6.29 31.91
N ASN A 67 -8.78 5.95 31.18
CA ASN A 67 -10.13 5.80 31.71
C ASN A 67 -10.54 4.33 31.94
N GLY A 68 -9.77 3.35 31.46
CA GLY A 68 -10.05 1.94 31.69
C GLY A 68 -9.57 1.00 30.58
N ASP A 69 -10.13 -0.20 30.58
CA ASP A 69 -9.65 -1.31 29.77
C ASP A 69 -10.32 -1.40 28.39
N ILE A 70 -9.50 -1.62 27.36
CA ILE A 70 -9.93 -1.92 25.99
C ILE A 70 -9.73 -3.40 25.74
N LYS A 71 -10.81 -4.18 25.63
CA LYS A 71 -10.75 -5.65 25.61
C LYS A 71 -11.29 -6.24 24.32
N TRP A 72 -10.51 -7.13 23.71
CA TRP A 72 -10.99 -7.96 22.60
C TRP A 72 -12.15 -8.87 23.01
N SER A 73 -12.24 -9.23 24.29
CA SER A 73 -13.28 -10.13 24.79
C SER A 73 -14.70 -9.62 24.49
N TYR A 74 -14.95 -8.31 24.50
CA TYR A 74 -16.28 -7.79 24.17
C TYR A 74 -16.68 -8.02 22.72
N ILE A 75 -15.74 -8.00 21.78
CA ILE A 75 -15.98 -8.33 20.37
C ILE A 75 -16.28 -9.83 20.23
N TYR A 76 -15.53 -10.67 20.95
CA TYR A 76 -15.78 -12.11 21.01
C TYR A 76 -17.17 -12.42 21.58
N LEU A 77 -17.50 -11.82 22.72
CA LEU A 77 -18.77 -11.99 23.43
C LEU A 77 -19.95 -11.50 22.59
N LEU A 78 -19.80 -10.40 21.85
CA LEU A 78 -20.85 -9.95 20.93
C LEU A 78 -21.13 -11.01 19.85
N ASN A 79 -20.09 -11.62 19.30
CA ASN A 79 -20.28 -12.67 18.30
C ASN A 79 -20.95 -13.92 18.90
N THR A 80 -20.57 -14.35 20.10
CA THR A 80 -21.23 -15.50 20.76
C THR A 80 -22.68 -15.18 21.09
N PHE A 81 -22.95 -14.02 21.72
CA PHE A 81 -24.30 -13.59 22.09
C PHE A 81 -25.26 -13.56 20.88
N GLN A 82 -24.82 -12.98 19.76
CA GLN A 82 -25.64 -12.94 18.54
C GLN A 82 -25.88 -14.33 17.92
N ASN A 83 -24.90 -15.23 18.04
CA ASN A 83 -25.06 -16.60 17.55
C ASN A 83 -26.04 -17.38 18.43
N ASP A 84 -25.95 -17.23 19.75
CA ASP A 84 -26.83 -17.88 20.72
C ASP A 84 -28.28 -17.38 20.60
N LEU A 85 -28.44 -16.07 20.35
CA LEU A 85 -29.74 -15.46 20.06
C LEU A 85 -30.33 -15.90 18.70
N GLY A 86 -29.49 -16.39 17.77
CA GLY A 86 -29.87 -16.68 16.39
C GLY A 86 -30.15 -15.43 15.53
N LEU A 87 -29.94 -14.23 16.07
CA LEU A 87 -30.17 -12.94 15.41
C LEU A 87 -28.95 -12.03 15.52
N LYS A 88 -28.73 -11.19 14.51
CA LYS A 88 -27.66 -10.20 14.52
C LYS A 88 -28.19 -8.80 14.77
N PHE A 89 -27.45 -8.05 15.60
CA PHE A 89 -27.58 -6.60 15.59
C PHE A 89 -27.12 -6.04 14.24
N ALA A 90 -27.28 -4.73 14.02
CA ALA A 90 -26.97 -4.05 12.76
C ALA A 90 -25.45 -3.94 12.46
N ASN A 91 -24.70 -5.04 12.56
CA ASN A 91 -23.28 -5.17 12.26
C ASN A 91 -23.01 -6.42 11.42
N LYS A 92 -21.80 -6.50 10.86
CA LYS A 92 -21.39 -7.58 9.95
C LYS A 92 -20.49 -8.62 10.63
N LEU A 93 -20.44 -8.63 11.96
CA LEU A 93 -19.55 -9.50 12.72
C LEU A 93 -19.93 -10.98 12.51
N THR A 94 -18.92 -11.82 12.38
CA THR A 94 -19.05 -13.29 12.18
C THR A 94 -17.87 -13.98 12.84
N VAL A 95 -17.94 -15.31 12.95
CA VAL A 95 -16.83 -16.14 13.43
C VAL A 95 -15.52 -15.93 12.64
N GLN A 96 -15.60 -15.56 11.36
CA GLN A 96 -14.41 -15.26 10.55
C GLN A 96 -13.66 -14.00 11.04
N HIS A 97 -14.37 -13.05 11.63
CA HIS A 97 -13.78 -11.86 12.24
C HIS A 97 -13.05 -12.20 13.53
N ILE A 98 -13.62 -13.12 14.32
CA ILE A 98 -13.05 -13.62 15.56
C ILE A 98 -11.79 -14.44 15.28
N ASN A 99 -11.86 -15.32 14.28
CA ASN A 99 -10.74 -16.12 13.79
C ASN A 99 -9.82 -15.29 12.86
N HIS A 100 -9.39 -14.13 13.34
CA HIS A 100 -8.67 -13.12 12.56
C HIS A 100 -7.37 -13.64 11.94
N ARG A 101 -6.72 -14.63 12.56
CA ARG A 101 -5.46 -15.24 12.08
C ARG A 101 -5.59 -15.84 10.67
N ASN A 102 -6.77 -16.35 10.32
CA ASN A 102 -7.02 -16.92 8.98
C ASN A 102 -7.26 -15.83 7.92
N SER A 103 -7.31 -14.57 8.33
CA SER A 103 -7.71 -13.46 7.49
C SER A 103 -6.98 -12.16 7.83
N VAL A 104 -5.73 -12.25 8.29
CA VAL A 104 -4.91 -11.10 8.73
C VAL A 104 -4.84 -10.02 7.65
N MET A 105 -4.74 -10.43 6.39
CA MET A 105 -4.61 -9.54 5.23
C MET A 105 -5.93 -8.93 4.74
N LYS A 106 -7.11 -9.40 5.19
CA LYS A 106 -8.41 -8.94 4.67
C LYS A 106 -8.86 -7.64 5.34
N VAL A 107 -8.63 -6.51 4.66
CA VAL A 107 -9.04 -5.16 5.11
C VAL A 107 -10.54 -5.10 5.42
N LYS A 108 -11.38 -5.72 4.58
CA LYS A 108 -12.84 -5.77 4.79
C LYS A 108 -13.22 -6.29 6.17
N LEU A 109 -12.58 -7.38 6.63
CA LEU A 109 -12.86 -7.95 7.94
C LEU A 109 -12.29 -7.05 9.05
N ALA A 110 -11.15 -6.39 8.84
CA ALA A 110 -10.62 -5.41 9.79
C ALA A 110 -11.58 -4.23 10.01
N ALA A 111 -12.09 -3.65 8.93
CA ALA A 111 -13.08 -2.57 8.99
C ALA A 111 -14.39 -3.00 9.64
N GLN A 112 -14.89 -4.20 9.32
CA GLN A 112 -16.12 -4.71 9.93
C GLN A 112 -15.97 -5.02 11.41
N THR A 113 -14.80 -5.53 11.85
CA THR A 113 -14.51 -5.78 13.27
C THR A 113 -14.46 -4.50 14.09
N LEU A 114 -13.81 -3.46 13.56
CA LEU A 114 -13.62 -2.18 14.24
C LEU A 114 -14.57 -1.12 13.65
N SER A 115 -15.87 -1.45 13.55
CA SER A 115 -16.88 -0.55 12.99
C SER A 115 -17.81 0.04 14.06
N SER A 116 -18.39 1.20 13.79
CA SER A 116 -19.39 1.82 14.66
C SER A 116 -20.56 0.88 14.95
N GLY A 117 -21.03 0.08 13.99
CA GLY A 117 -22.10 -0.90 14.25
C GLY A 117 -21.74 -1.99 15.27
N VAL A 118 -20.46 -2.38 15.37
CA VAL A 118 -19.99 -3.26 16.45
C VAL A 118 -19.95 -2.51 17.77
N ALA A 119 -19.47 -1.27 17.77
CA ALA A 119 -19.45 -0.43 18.96
C ALA A 119 -20.86 -0.17 19.51
N ASP A 120 -21.82 0.16 18.64
CA ASP A 120 -23.22 0.44 19.00
C ASP A 120 -23.91 -0.80 19.58
N ALA A 121 -23.63 -2.00 19.04
CA ALA A 121 -24.17 -3.24 19.59
C ALA A 121 -23.62 -3.55 21.00
N ILE A 122 -22.31 -3.33 21.21
CA ILE A 122 -21.69 -3.49 22.54
C ILE A 122 -22.26 -2.47 23.53
N ASP A 123 -22.37 -1.21 23.10
CA ASP A 123 -22.89 -0.09 23.91
C ASP A 123 -24.37 -0.34 24.29
N TYR A 124 -25.18 -0.78 23.33
CA TYR A 124 -26.57 -1.17 23.56
C TYR A 124 -26.70 -2.28 24.62
N LEU A 125 -25.91 -3.35 24.50
CA LEU A 125 -25.93 -4.44 25.49
C LEU A 125 -25.46 -3.98 26.88
N CYS A 126 -24.48 -3.08 26.93
CA CYS A 126 -24.06 -2.44 28.18
C CYS A 126 -25.21 -1.65 28.83
N GLN A 127 -25.95 -0.88 28.03
CA GLN A 127 -27.10 -0.08 28.49
C GLN A 127 -28.31 -0.93 28.90
N LYS A 128 -28.46 -2.12 28.32
CA LYS A 128 -29.46 -3.13 28.73
C LYS A 128 -29.03 -3.96 29.93
N TYR A 129 -27.96 -3.57 30.62
CA TYR A 129 -27.43 -4.23 31.80
C TYR A 129 -27.04 -5.70 31.59
N GLU A 130 -26.68 -6.08 30.35
CA GLU A 130 -26.14 -7.40 30.09
C GLU A 130 -24.79 -7.53 30.81
N SER A 131 -24.71 -8.48 31.73
CA SER A 131 -23.59 -8.61 32.69
C SER A 131 -22.23 -8.72 31.98
N SER A 132 -22.19 -9.45 30.86
CA SER A 132 -20.99 -9.70 30.05
C SER A 132 -20.42 -8.46 29.38
N PHE A 133 -21.21 -7.38 29.25
CA PHE A 133 -20.82 -6.14 28.57
C PHE A 133 -20.61 -4.96 29.51
N GLN A 134 -20.71 -5.17 30.82
CA GLN A 134 -20.40 -4.14 31.79
C GLN A 134 -18.94 -3.67 31.65
N LYS A 135 -18.73 -2.36 31.83
CA LYS A 135 -17.43 -1.68 31.70
C LYS A 135 -16.83 -1.71 30.28
N SER A 136 -17.64 -1.96 29.24
CA SER A 136 -17.19 -1.97 27.84
C SER A 136 -16.96 -0.59 27.22
N LYS A 137 -17.28 0.50 27.95
CA LYS A 137 -17.25 1.89 27.47
C LYS A 137 -15.94 2.27 26.76
N GLU A 138 -14.79 1.89 27.32
CA GLU A 138 -13.49 2.19 26.72
C GLU A 138 -13.22 1.40 25.43
N THR A 139 -13.74 0.17 25.35
CA THR A 139 -13.67 -0.62 24.11
C THR A 139 -14.55 -0.02 23.02
N VAL A 140 -15.77 0.41 23.36
CA VAL A 140 -16.68 1.13 22.46
C VAL A 140 -16.02 2.40 21.95
N TYR A 141 -15.43 3.19 22.86
CA TYR A 141 -14.73 4.43 22.50
C TYR A 141 -13.57 4.16 21.54
N PHE A 142 -12.69 3.20 21.85
CA PHE A 142 -11.59 2.81 20.97
C PHE A 142 -12.07 2.44 19.56
N ILE A 143 -13.12 1.61 19.44
CA ILE A 143 -13.65 1.19 18.15
C ILE A 143 -14.16 2.40 17.36
N ARG A 144 -14.94 3.28 17.99
CA ARG A 144 -15.47 4.50 17.34
C ARG A 144 -14.35 5.44 16.87
N GLN A 145 -13.29 5.61 17.67
CA GLN A 145 -12.13 6.43 17.29
C GLN A 145 -11.43 5.87 16.04
N ILE A 146 -11.19 4.55 15.99
CA ILE A 146 -10.52 3.92 14.85
C ILE A 146 -11.41 3.93 13.59
N ASP A 147 -12.71 3.65 13.73
CA ASP A 147 -13.66 3.65 12.61
C ASP A 147 -13.76 5.04 11.97
N TYR A 148 -13.98 6.07 12.79
CA TYR A 148 -14.09 7.44 12.31
C TYR A 148 -12.79 7.95 11.67
N LEU A 149 -11.65 7.64 12.29
CA LEU A 149 -10.35 7.95 11.71
C LEU A 149 -10.15 7.29 10.35
N PHE A 150 -10.46 6.00 10.24
CA PHE A 150 -10.32 5.26 9.00
C PHE A 150 -11.24 5.80 7.90
N ASP A 151 -12.44 6.25 8.25
CA ASP A 151 -13.38 6.85 7.32
C ASP A 151 -12.86 8.15 6.70
N ILE A 152 -12.27 9.02 7.50
CA ILE A 152 -11.62 10.25 7.02
C ILE A 152 -10.42 9.90 6.12
N LEU A 153 -9.60 8.92 6.50
CA LEU A 153 -8.38 8.55 5.77
C LEU A 153 -8.63 7.63 4.55
N ASN A 154 -9.86 7.20 4.31
CA ASN A 154 -10.23 6.31 3.21
C ASN A 154 -11.46 6.79 2.42
N THR A 155 -11.64 8.11 2.30
CA THR A 155 -12.76 8.69 1.56
C THR A 155 -12.53 8.60 0.05
N ARG A 156 -13.52 8.05 -0.67
CA ARG A 156 -13.43 7.70 -2.11
C ARG A 156 -14.24 8.59 -3.03
N ILE A 157 -15.38 9.08 -2.55
CA ILE A 157 -16.39 9.77 -3.37
C ILE A 157 -16.75 11.09 -2.69
N PRO A 158 -16.87 12.21 -3.43
CA PRO A 158 -17.19 13.50 -2.83
C PRO A 158 -18.56 13.57 -2.12
N PHE A 159 -19.52 12.75 -2.53
CA PHE A 159 -20.92 12.76 -2.07
C PHE A 159 -21.28 11.55 -1.20
N SER A 160 -20.30 10.83 -0.67
CA SER A 160 -20.60 9.76 0.29
C SER A 160 -20.89 10.31 1.67
N ASN A 161 -21.58 9.52 2.51
CA ASN A 161 -21.75 9.82 3.95
C ASN A 161 -20.42 10.06 4.68
N LYS A 162 -19.31 9.58 4.11
CA LYS A 162 -17.94 9.88 4.52
C LYS A 162 -17.48 11.10 3.71
N SER A 163 -17.60 12.28 4.30
CA SER A 163 -17.32 13.54 3.61
C SER A 163 -15.82 13.70 3.34
N PRO A 164 -15.42 14.11 2.13
CA PRO A 164 -14.01 14.41 1.84
C PRO A 164 -13.52 15.62 2.64
N ILE A 165 -12.20 15.82 2.69
CA ILE A 165 -11.64 17.03 3.32
C ILE A 165 -11.88 18.20 2.36
N HIS A 166 -12.50 19.27 2.83
CA HIS A 166 -12.80 20.48 2.06
C HIS A 166 -12.66 21.73 2.96
N PRO A 167 -12.65 22.96 2.39
CA PRO A 167 -12.39 24.17 3.17
C PRO A 167 -13.35 24.39 4.36
N GLY A 168 -14.58 23.90 4.24
CA GLY A 168 -15.62 24.04 5.28
C GLY A 168 -15.48 23.07 6.46
N ASN A 169 -14.76 21.95 6.33
CA ASN A 169 -14.63 20.96 7.40
C ASN A 169 -13.18 20.74 7.88
N ILE A 170 -12.17 21.28 7.19
CA ILE A 170 -10.75 21.02 7.48
C ILE A 170 -10.37 21.38 8.93
N ASN A 171 -10.94 22.44 9.51
CA ASN A 171 -10.67 22.82 10.89
C ASN A 171 -11.28 21.83 11.90
N SER A 172 -12.49 21.32 11.63
CA SER A 172 -13.09 20.26 12.44
C SER A 172 -12.28 18.98 12.35
N ILE A 173 -11.82 18.60 11.15
CA ILE A 173 -10.95 17.43 10.94
C ILE A 173 -9.60 17.61 11.65
N LYS A 174 -9.04 18.83 11.66
CA LYS A 174 -7.83 19.15 12.43
C LYS A 174 -8.04 18.91 13.93
N SER A 175 -9.17 19.33 14.49
CA SER A 175 -9.50 19.04 15.89
C SER A 175 -9.58 17.54 16.14
N VAL A 176 -10.34 16.82 15.30
CA VAL A 176 -10.47 15.36 15.39
C VAL A 176 -9.10 14.68 15.36
N PHE A 177 -8.23 15.03 14.40
CA PHE A 177 -6.91 14.43 14.30
C PHE A 177 -6.02 14.75 15.50
N SER A 178 -6.13 15.97 16.07
CA SER A 178 -5.45 16.34 17.30
C SER A 178 -5.93 15.49 18.48
N ASP A 179 -7.24 15.40 18.67
CA ASP A 179 -7.86 14.64 19.76
C ASP A 179 -7.56 13.15 19.67
N THR A 180 -7.69 12.58 18.46
CA THR A 180 -7.33 11.18 18.21
C THR A 180 -5.82 10.95 18.38
N THR A 181 -4.96 11.88 17.96
CA THR A 181 -3.51 11.77 18.20
C THR A 181 -3.19 11.74 19.69
N ASN A 182 -3.81 12.64 20.46
CA ASN A 182 -3.63 12.68 21.92
C ASN A 182 -4.12 11.39 22.57
N TYR A 183 -5.30 10.90 22.18
CA TYR A 183 -5.83 9.62 22.66
C TYR A 183 -4.91 8.43 22.31
N LEU A 184 -4.45 8.32 21.07
CA LEU A 184 -3.56 7.22 20.67
C LEU A 184 -2.23 7.23 21.42
N ARG A 185 -1.77 8.40 21.89
CA ARG A 185 -0.56 8.55 22.72
C ARG A 185 -0.76 8.08 24.15
N THR A 186 -1.98 8.10 24.70
CA THR A 186 -2.24 7.66 26.08
C THR A 186 -2.42 6.15 26.23
N LEU A 187 -2.63 5.44 25.12
CA LEU A 187 -2.81 3.98 25.14
C LEU A 187 -1.59 3.28 25.75
N LYS A 188 -1.86 2.37 26.68
CA LYS A 188 -0.88 1.56 27.41
C LYS A 188 -1.10 0.07 27.13
N PHE A 189 -0.01 -0.68 27.17
CA PHE A 189 -0.01 -2.14 27.15
C PHE A 189 0.85 -2.62 28.33
N ASN A 190 0.25 -3.41 29.23
CA ASN A 190 0.87 -3.84 30.48
C ASN A 190 1.42 -2.65 31.31
N GLY A 191 0.64 -1.58 31.46
CA GLY A 191 1.03 -0.36 32.19
C GLY A 191 2.04 0.55 31.48
N ILE A 192 2.67 0.10 30.38
CA ILE A 192 3.66 0.89 29.64
C ILE A 192 3.00 1.60 28.47
N LEU A 193 3.36 2.87 28.25
CA LEU A 193 2.94 3.64 27.08
C LEU A 193 3.25 2.87 25.80
N TRP A 194 2.20 2.57 25.05
CA TRP A 194 2.28 1.56 24.02
C TRP A 194 3.04 2.03 22.79
N ILE A 195 3.02 3.35 22.57
CA ILE A 195 3.82 4.04 21.57
C ILE A 195 5.33 3.97 21.84
N LEU A 196 5.78 3.45 22.98
CA LEU A 196 7.17 3.14 23.27
C LEU A 196 7.53 1.67 22.97
N SER A 197 6.54 0.80 22.76
CA SER A 197 6.76 -0.63 22.52
C SER A 197 7.29 -0.94 21.11
N GLY A 198 7.82 -2.15 20.91
CA GLY A 198 8.21 -2.63 19.58
C GLY A 198 7.04 -2.89 18.60
N ARG A 199 5.79 -2.98 19.07
CA ARG A 199 4.59 -3.25 18.23
C ARG A 199 3.66 -2.04 18.13
N LYS A 200 4.24 -0.87 17.94
CA LYS A 200 3.57 0.44 17.89
C LYS A 200 3.19 0.94 16.50
N MET A 201 3.44 0.15 15.45
CA MET A 201 3.38 0.63 14.06
C MET A 201 2.01 1.19 13.66
N PHE A 202 0.89 0.61 14.11
CA PHE A 202 -0.42 1.18 13.78
C PHE A 202 -0.64 2.56 14.43
N LEU A 203 -0.15 2.77 15.66
CA LEU A 203 -0.23 4.07 16.34
C LEU A 203 0.58 5.11 15.60
N ILE A 204 1.88 4.82 15.37
CA ILE A 204 2.78 5.73 14.67
C ILE A 204 2.27 5.99 13.25
N GLY A 205 1.87 4.96 12.53
CA GLY A 205 1.47 5.11 11.15
C GLY A 205 0.17 5.88 10.98
N PHE A 206 -0.81 5.73 11.89
CA PHE A 206 -1.98 6.61 11.91
C PHE A 206 -1.59 8.07 12.23
N ILE A 207 -0.75 8.30 13.24
CA ILE A 207 -0.30 9.66 13.61
C ILE A 207 0.41 10.35 12.44
N VAL A 208 1.39 9.67 11.82
CA VAL A 208 2.12 10.17 10.65
C VAL A 208 1.15 10.49 9.51
N THR A 209 0.21 9.58 9.24
CA THR A 209 -0.73 9.74 8.13
C THR A 209 -1.72 10.87 8.36
N MET A 210 -2.20 11.07 9.58
CA MET A 210 -3.03 12.21 9.97
C MET A 210 -2.28 13.53 9.75
N THR A 211 -1.06 13.64 10.28
CA THR A 211 -0.21 14.85 10.14
C THR A 211 0.05 15.18 8.68
N SER A 212 0.54 14.21 7.89
CA SER A 212 0.81 14.41 6.47
C SER A 212 -0.45 14.74 5.68
N THR A 213 -1.58 14.08 5.96
CA THR A 213 -2.84 14.34 5.25
C THR A 213 -3.34 15.77 5.48
N LEU A 214 -3.28 16.28 6.72
CA LEU A 214 -3.67 17.66 7.02
C LEU A 214 -2.77 18.68 6.32
N GLU A 215 -1.45 18.48 6.40
CA GLU A 215 -0.47 19.36 5.76
C GLU A 215 -0.66 19.43 4.24
N ILE A 216 -0.82 18.27 3.60
CA ILE A 216 -1.17 18.20 2.18
C ILE A 216 -2.51 18.90 1.95
N ALA A 217 -3.48 18.73 2.83
CA ALA A 217 -4.80 19.31 2.65
C ALA A 217 -4.80 20.84 2.66
N TYR A 218 -4.14 21.45 3.64
CA TYR A 218 -3.97 22.91 3.67
C TYR A 218 -3.27 23.41 2.41
N LYS A 219 -2.19 22.75 1.97
CA LYS A 219 -1.45 23.15 0.77
C LYS A 219 -2.26 22.97 -0.52
N LEU A 220 -3.10 21.94 -0.64
CA LEU A 220 -3.88 21.66 -1.86
C LEU A 220 -5.16 22.51 -1.97
N LEU A 221 -5.84 22.73 -0.85
CA LEU A 221 -7.08 23.51 -0.80
C LEU A 221 -6.78 25.03 -0.82
N GLY A 222 -5.66 25.45 -0.23
CA GLY A 222 -5.25 26.85 -0.13
C GLY A 222 -4.39 27.38 -1.30
N ARG A 223 -4.26 26.64 -2.40
CA ARG A 223 -3.44 27.10 -3.54
C ARG A 223 -4.06 28.32 -4.20
N ALA A 224 -3.23 29.33 -4.50
CA ALA A 224 -3.65 30.51 -5.26
C ALA A 224 -4.12 30.16 -6.68
N GLN A 225 -3.46 29.19 -7.33
CA GLN A 225 -3.83 28.71 -8.66
C GLN A 225 -4.55 27.37 -8.58
N SER A 226 -5.75 27.31 -9.15
CA SER A 226 -6.58 26.08 -9.25
C SER A 226 -6.72 25.31 -7.92
N PRO A 227 -7.28 25.94 -6.86
CA PRO A 227 -7.51 25.26 -5.59
C PRO A 227 -8.40 24.03 -5.79
N LEU A 228 -8.09 22.94 -5.10
CA LEU A 228 -8.97 21.79 -5.09
C LEU A 228 -10.24 22.09 -4.29
N LYS A 229 -11.39 21.60 -4.78
CA LYS A 229 -12.67 21.73 -4.05
C LYS A 229 -12.70 20.85 -2.80
N CYS A 230 -12.11 19.66 -2.91
CA CYS A 230 -12.01 18.69 -1.83
C CYS A 230 -10.86 17.71 -2.09
N ILE A 231 -10.53 16.90 -1.09
CA ILE A 231 -9.48 15.89 -1.13
C ILE A 231 -10.07 14.53 -0.82
N LEU A 232 -9.85 13.60 -1.74
CA LEU A 232 -10.19 12.19 -1.61
C LEU A 232 -8.97 11.44 -1.08
N THR A 233 -8.94 11.19 0.22
CA THR A 233 -7.81 10.55 0.92
C THR A 233 -7.50 9.15 0.41
N TYR A 234 -8.49 8.43 -0.15
CA TYR A 234 -8.25 7.15 -0.82
C TYR A 234 -7.25 7.24 -1.98
N LYS A 235 -7.15 8.40 -2.65
CA LYS A 235 -6.16 8.60 -3.74
C LYS A 235 -4.71 8.57 -3.26
N MET A 236 -4.50 8.70 -1.95
CA MET A 236 -3.20 8.59 -1.30
C MET A 236 -2.92 7.17 -0.80
N SER A 237 -3.84 6.21 -0.97
CA SER A 237 -3.65 4.82 -0.48
C SER A 237 -2.80 3.98 -1.44
N GLN A 238 -2.15 2.94 -0.90
CA GLN A 238 -1.46 1.93 -1.70
C GLN A 238 -2.42 0.91 -2.33
N ASP A 239 -3.73 0.96 -2.03
CA ASP A 239 -4.75 0.06 -2.59
C ASP A 239 -4.72 0.03 -4.12
N HIS A 240 -4.36 1.14 -4.76
CA HIS A 240 -4.18 1.21 -6.23
C HIS A 240 -3.11 0.23 -6.73
N LEU A 241 -2.01 0.07 -6.00
CA LEU A 241 -0.96 -0.90 -6.32
C LEU A 241 -1.42 -2.33 -6.02
N GLU A 242 -2.16 -2.54 -4.91
CA GLU A 242 -2.71 -3.87 -4.59
C GLU A 242 -3.70 -4.36 -5.66
N LEU A 243 -4.58 -3.47 -6.15
CA LEU A 243 -5.50 -3.76 -7.25
C LEU A 243 -4.75 -4.11 -8.53
N PHE A 244 -3.69 -3.37 -8.85
CA PHE A 244 -2.83 -3.66 -9.99
C PHE A 244 -2.16 -5.04 -9.87
N PHE A 245 -1.58 -5.38 -8.71
CA PHE A 245 -1.04 -6.72 -8.48
C PHE A 245 -2.13 -7.80 -8.59
N GLY A 246 -3.36 -7.50 -8.18
CA GLY A 246 -4.53 -8.36 -8.41
C GLY A 246 -4.76 -8.64 -9.90
N CYS A 247 -4.72 -7.60 -10.73
CA CYS A 247 -4.85 -7.72 -12.19
C CYS A 247 -3.72 -8.53 -12.83
N ILE A 248 -2.49 -8.42 -12.31
CA ILE A 248 -1.38 -9.26 -12.79
C ILE A 248 -1.64 -10.73 -12.46
N ARG A 249 -2.00 -11.04 -11.21
CA ARG A 249 -2.23 -12.42 -10.77
C ARG A 249 -3.43 -13.05 -11.50
N SER A 250 -4.51 -12.31 -11.73
CA SER A 250 -5.70 -12.84 -12.39
C SER A 250 -5.44 -13.30 -13.83
N ARG A 251 -4.47 -12.69 -14.52
CA ARG A 251 -4.05 -13.11 -15.87
C ARG A 251 -3.30 -14.44 -15.88
N GLY A 252 -2.73 -14.85 -14.75
CA GLY A 252 -2.14 -16.17 -14.57
C GLY A 252 -3.16 -17.31 -14.50
N ARG A 253 -4.48 -17.01 -14.48
CA ARG A 253 -5.57 -17.96 -14.22
C ARG A 253 -5.29 -18.75 -12.94
N SER A 254 -5.00 -20.04 -13.04
CA SER A 254 -4.66 -20.90 -11.90
C SER A 254 -3.25 -20.64 -11.34
N ASN A 255 -2.39 -19.91 -12.06
CA ASN A 255 -1.07 -19.51 -11.60
C ASN A 255 -1.09 -18.17 -10.84
N ASN A 256 -1.46 -18.23 -9.57
CA ASN A 256 -1.50 -17.07 -8.67
C ASN A 256 -0.12 -16.50 -8.28
N ASN A 257 0.96 -17.22 -8.61
CA ASN A 257 2.34 -16.80 -8.32
C ASN A 257 3.20 -16.89 -9.59
N PRO A 258 3.05 -15.94 -10.54
CA PRO A 258 3.78 -15.99 -11.79
C PRO A 258 5.29 -15.90 -11.55
N ASN A 259 6.05 -16.83 -12.13
CA ASN A 259 7.52 -16.75 -12.16
C ASN A 259 7.94 -15.50 -12.95
N TRP A 260 9.14 -14.99 -12.66
CA TRP A 260 9.75 -13.75 -13.18
C TRP A 260 9.84 -13.60 -14.71
N ASN A 261 9.32 -14.54 -15.51
CA ASN A 261 9.38 -14.52 -16.96
C ASN A 261 8.93 -13.17 -17.54
N LEU A 262 9.88 -12.50 -18.20
CA LEU A 262 9.87 -11.15 -18.77
C LEU A 262 8.61 -10.77 -19.56
N LYS A 263 7.87 -11.73 -20.12
CA LYS A 263 6.61 -11.48 -20.84
C LYS A 263 5.49 -10.94 -19.93
N ILE A 264 5.38 -11.44 -18.71
CA ILE A 264 4.34 -10.99 -17.76
C ILE A 264 4.69 -9.60 -17.21
N VAL A 265 5.97 -9.36 -16.93
CA VAL A 265 6.49 -8.07 -16.46
C VAL A 265 6.37 -7.01 -17.55
N SER A 266 6.70 -7.32 -18.80
CA SER A 266 6.55 -6.39 -19.94
C SER A 266 5.10 -5.98 -20.15
N LEU A 267 4.15 -6.93 -20.07
CA LEU A 267 2.73 -6.61 -20.14
C LEU A 267 2.29 -5.79 -18.93
N ALA A 268 2.76 -6.12 -17.72
CA ALA A 268 2.47 -5.35 -16.50
C ALA A 268 2.97 -3.89 -16.60
N VAL A 269 4.17 -3.67 -17.15
CA VAL A 269 4.76 -2.33 -17.36
C VAL A 269 3.97 -1.52 -18.39
N SER A 270 3.55 -2.11 -19.51
CA SER A 270 2.67 -1.43 -20.47
C SER A 270 1.33 -1.03 -19.83
N ASN A 271 0.80 -1.84 -18.90
CA ASN A 271 -0.39 -1.48 -18.14
C ASN A 271 -0.10 -0.42 -17.05
N MET A 272 1.11 -0.38 -16.46
CA MET A 272 1.49 0.73 -15.57
C MET A 272 1.44 2.07 -16.31
N ILE A 273 1.98 2.13 -17.53
CA ILE A 273 1.91 3.35 -18.35
C ILE A 273 0.45 3.72 -18.62
N GLN A 274 -0.40 2.75 -18.98
CA GLN A 274 -1.80 3.00 -19.30
C GLN A 274 -2.65 3.44 -18.09
N GLU A 275 -2.43 2.87 -16.90
CA GLU A 275 -3.14 3.27 -15.68
C GLU A 275 -2.60 4.59 -15.10
N LEU A 276 -1.30 4.86 -15.23
CA LEU A 276 -0.75 6.18 -14.98
C LEU A 276 -1.40 7.21 -15.92
N GLU A 277 -1.49 6.95 -17.22
CA GLU A 277 -2.20 7.82 -18.17
C GLU A 277 -3.66 8.08 -17.79
N LYS A 278 -4.41 7.06 -17.35
CA LYS A 278 -5.80 7.22 -16.88
C LYS A 278 -5.91 8.03 -15.58
N SER A 279 -5.01 7.79 -14.62
CA SER A 279 -4.96 8.54 -13.37
C SER A 279 -4.56 10.00 -13.58
N PHE A 280 -3.69 10.29 -14.55
CA PHE A 280 -3.38 11.66 -14.99
C PHE A 280 -4.56 12.32 -15.72
N GLN A 281 -5.36 11.57 -16.51
CA GLN A 281 -6.59 12.11 -17.13
C GLN A 281 -7.62 12.59 -16.10
N ALA A 282 -7.67 11.98 -14.91
CA ALA A 282 -8.57 12.38 -13.83
C ALA A 282 -8.11 13.61 -13.04
N VAL A 283 -6.84 14.02 -13.17
CA VAL A 283 -6.26 15.17 -12.44
C VAL A 283 -6.27 16.47 -13.27
N VAL A 284 -6.46 16.39 -14.58
CA VAL A 284 -6.39 17.55 -15.48
C VAL A 284 -7.70 17.74 -16.24
N VAL A 285 -8.68 18.39 -15.60
CA VAL A 285 -9.75 19.12 -16.33
C VAL A 285 -9.18 20.49 -16.75
N ILE A 286 -8.05 20.52 -17.46
CA ILE A 286 -7.50 21.76 -18.02
C ILE A 286 -6.86 21.48 -19.39
N ASN A 287 -7.51 22.01 -20.42
CA ASN A 287 -7.03 22.34 -21.77
C ASN A 287 -6.21 21.28 -22.55
N LYS A 288 -6.83 20.77 -23.63
CA LYS A 288 -6.32 19.76 -24.58
C LYS A 288 -4.89 20.05 -25.11
N LYS A 289 -4.49 21.32 -25.19
CA LYS A 289 -3.14 21.76 -25.63
C LYS A 289 -2.02 21.41 -24.63
N VAL A 290 -2.28 21.47 -23.33
CA VAL A 290 -1.25 21.22 -22.28
C VAL A 290 -0.92 19.72 -22.19
N LYS A 291 -1.93 18.85 -22.38
CA LYS A 291 -1.76 17.39 -22.47
C LYS A 291 -0.84 16.97 -23.62
N GLN A 292 -1.02 17.58 -24.80
CA GLN A 292 -0.19 17.31 -25.97
C GLN A 292 1.24 17.79 -25.77
N ASN A 293 1.43 18.97 -25.17
CA ASN A 293 2.75 19.54 -24.94
C ASN A 293 3.58 18.75 -23.93
N ILE A 294 3.00 18.25 -22.84
CA ILE A 294 3.75 17.49 -21.81
C ILE A 294 4.12 16.08 -22.31
N VAL A 295 3.22 15.41 -23.03
CA VAL A 295 3.50 14.10 -23.65
C VAL A 295 4.51 14.24 -24.80
N MET A 296 4.43 15.33 -25.58
CA MET A 296 5.50 15.69 -26.51
C MET A 296 6.80 15.94 -25.76
N LEU A 297 6.83 16.77 -24.72
CA LEU A 297 8.05 17.09 -23.98
C LEU A 297 8.73 15.85 -23.40
N ALA A 298 7.94 14.89 -22.88
CA ALA A 298 8.44 13.61 -22.39
C ALA A 298 9.01 12.74 -23.51
N LYS A 299 8.31 12.61 -24.65
CA LYS A 299 8.82 11.91 -25.84
C LYS A 299 10.08 12.58 -26.43
N THR A 300 10.09 13.90 -26.52
CA THR A 300 11.17 14.71 -27.08
C THR A 300 12.41 14.68 -26.17
N ASN A 301 12.25 14.62 -24.84
CA ASN A 301 13.38 14.44 -23.92
C ASN A 301 13.99 13.03 -23.99
N ILE A 302 13.16 12.01 -24.27
CA ILE A 302 13.61 10.63 -24.52
C ILE A 302 14.35 10.54 -25.86
N LEU A 303 13.86 11.22 -26.90
CA LEU A 303 14.47 11.28 -28.23
C LEU A 303 15.76 12.15 -28.26
N ASN A 304 15.76 13.34 -27.68
CA ASN A 304 16.92 14.25 -27.69
C ASN A 304 18.13 13.70 -26.92
N LYS A 305 17.92 12.81 -25.93
CA LYS A 305 19.01 12.10 -25.26
C LYS A 305 19.48 10.85 -26.01
N SER A 306 18.69 10.35 -26.96
CA SER A 306 19.11 9.28 -27.87
C SER A 306 20.04 9.79 -28.98
N THR A 307 19.89 11.04 -29.43
CA THR A 307 20.74 11.66 -30.46
C THR A 307 22.15 12.03 -29.99
N LEU A 308 22.39 12.09 -28.67
CA LEU A 308 23.73 12.27 -28.10
C LEU A 308 24.60 11.00 -28.18
N PHE A 309 24.03 9.85 -28.57
CA PHE A 309 24.71 8.55 -28.58
C PHE A 309 24.81 7.88 -29.95
N PHE A 310 24.20 8.43 -31.01
CA PHE A 310 24.24 7.83 -32.35
C PHE A 310 24.61 8.87 -33.42
N SER A 311 25.70 8.62 -34.13
CA SER A 311 26.16 9.41 -35.27
C SER A 311 25.26 9.23 -36.52
N ILE A 312 25.19 10.30 -37.30
CA ILE A 312 24.40 10.48 -38.52
C ILE A 312 24.91 9.56 -39.63
N ASN A 313 24.11 8.55 -40.01
CA ASN A 313 23.86 8.10 -41.38
C ASN A 313 23.13 6.74 -41.38
N SER A 314 21.80 6.78 -41.26
CA SER A 314 20.87 5.82 -41.91
C SER A 314 19.43 6.19 -41.52
N HIS A 315 18.75 6.91 -42.42
CA HIS A 315 17.30 7.05 -42.42
C HIS A 315 16.63 5.75 -42.95
N PRO A 316 15.29 5.65 -43.02
CA PRO A 316 14.42 5.23 -41.92
C PRO A 316 13.56 4.03 -42.35
N VAL A 317 13.52 2.95 -41.59
CA VAL A 317 12.59 1.85 -41.93
C VAL A 317 11.83 1.44 -40.68
N ASN A 318 10.52 1.32 -40.83
CA ASN A 318 9.61 0.70 -39.86
C ASN A 318 10.28 -0.49 -39.17
N VAL A 319 10.51 -0.43 -37.85
CA VAL A 319 11.08 -1.56 -37.12
C VAL A 319 10.06 -2.13 -36.15
N ASP A 320 9.49 -3.24 -36.61
CA ASP A 320 8.95 -4.32 -35.81
C ASP A 320 9.97 -4.70 -34.72
N ILE A 321 9.63 -4.53 -33.44
CA ILE A 321 10.60 -4.68 -32.33
C ILE A 321 10.79 -6.16 -32.01
N GLY A 322 11.59 -6.80 -32.85
CA GLY A 322 12.06 -8.16 -32.73
C GLY A 322 13.09 -8.36 -31.62
N SER A 323 12.98 -9.55 -31.04
CA SER A 323 13.93 -10.25 -30.16
C SER A 323 14.09 -9.79 -28.68
N SER A 324 14.28 -10.81 -27.84
CA SER A 324 14.24 -10.78 -26.37
C SER A 324 15.42 -10.07 -25.72
N SER A 325 16.50 -9.79 -26.45
CA SER A 325 17.74 -9.20 -25.90
C SER A 325 17.67 -7.68 -25.74
N HIS A 326 16.95 -6.96 -26.61
CA HIS A 326 16.78 -5.50 -26.51
C HIS A 326 15.91 -5.08 -25.32
N LYS A 327 14.96 -5.94 -24.92
CA LYS A 327 14.12 -5.75 -23.73
C LYS A 327 14.89 -5.95 -22.42
N TYR A 328 15.93 -6.80 -22.46
CA TYR A 328 16.80 -7.07 -21.31
C TYR A 328 17.71 -5.87 -21.02
N ASN A 329 18.34 -5.28 -22.05
CA ASN A 329 19.24 -4.13 -21.86
C ASN A 329 18.50 -2.86 -21.37
N LEU A 330 17.27 -2.63 -21.85
CA LEU A 330 16.41 -1.55 -21.36
C LEU A 330 16.03 -1.74 -19.88
N PHE A 331 15.77 -2.99 -19.48
CA PHE A 331 15.50 -3.34 -18.08
C PHE A 331 16.74 -3.15 -17.19
N THR A 332 17.94 -3.47 -17.68
CA THR A 332 19.20 -3.28 -16.95
C THR A 332 19.53 -1.80 -16.71
N GLU A 333 19.33 -0.96 -17.72
CA GLU A 333 19.50 0.50 -17.63
C GLU A 333 18.50 1.16 -16.67
N LEU A 334 17.22 0.76 -16.74
CA LEU A 334 16.17 1.24 -15.84
C LEU A 334 16.39 0.77 -14.39
N SER A 335 16.92 -0.44 -14.18
CA SER A 335 17.22 -0.94 -12.84
C SER A 335 18.46 -0.28 -12.23
N GLN A 336 19.47 0.07 -13.02
CA GLN A 336 20.62 0.86 -12.54
C GLN A 336 20.24 2.32 -12.19
N SER A 337 19.26 2.90 -12.88
CA SER A 337 18.86 4.30 -12.65
C SER A 337 17.82 4.48 -11.54
N PHE A 338 17.01 3.46 -11.22
CA PHE A 338 15.90 3.58 -10.27
C PHE A 338 15.94 2.63 -9.06
N VAL A 339 16.80 1.60 -9.06
CA VAL A 339 16.91 0.62 -7.98
C VAL A 339 18.35 0.56 -7.48
N ASN A 340 18.70 1.49 -6.60
CA ASN A 340 19.91 1.35 -5.78
C ASN A 340 19.60 0.38 -4.62
N ILE A 341 19.51 -0.92 -4.91
CA ILE A 341 19.53 -1.99 -3.91
C ILE A 341 20.80 -2.80 -4.18
N GLY A 342 21.80 -2.62 -3.33
CA GLY A 342 23.04 -3.38 -3.38
C GLY A 342 22.78 -4.87 -3.20
N MET A 343 22.93 -5.63 -4.28
CA MET A 343 23.20 -7.06 -4.21
C MET A 343 24.72 -7.21 -4.05
N ARG A 344 25.18 -7.43 -2.81
CA ARG A 344 26.52 -7.98 -2.57
C ARG A 344 26.58 -9.33 -3.28
N HIS A 345 27.30 -9.39 -4.39
CA HIS A 345 27.61 -10.66 -5.04
C HIS A 345 28.46 -11.51 -4.10
N TYR A 346 28.00 -12.75 -3.90
CA TYR A 346 28.86 -13.88 -3.58
C TYR A 346 29.96 -13.95 -4.65
N THR A 347 31.19 -13.65 -4.25
CA THR A 347 32.41 -13.97 -4.97
C THR A 347 32.59 -15.49 -4.96
N LYS A 348 32.35 -16.13 -6.11
CA LYS A 348 33.13 -17.28 -6.54
C LYS A 348 33.40 -17.12 -8.03
N GLU A 349 34.63 -16.70 -8.32
CA GLU A 349 35.24 -16.79 -9.64
C GLU A 349 35.12 -18.22 -10.15
N ILE A 350 34.43 -18.41 -11.27
CA ILE A 350 34.66 -19.57 -12.14
C ILE A 350 35.14 -19.01 -13.46
N ASN A 351 36.42 -19.29 -13.71
CA ASN A 351 37.23 -18.84 -14.82
C ASN A 351 36.61 -19.32 -16.16
N SER A 352 36.21 -18.39 -17.02
CA SER A 352 35.45 -18.63 -18.25
C SER A 352 36.23 -19.32 -19.37
N LYS A 353 37.46 -19.79 -19.11
CA LYS A 353 38.28 -20.56 -20.08
C LYS A 353 38.21 -22.09 -19.93
N GLN A 354 37.56 -22.62 -18.89
CA GLN A 354 37.41 -24.09 -18.72
C GLN A 354 36.03 -24.64 -19.13
N ILE A 355 35.03 -23.80 -19.36
CA ILE A 355 33.68 -24.25 -19.74
C ILE A 355 33.52 -24.35 -21.26
N THR A 356 34.35 -23.65 -22.03
CA THR A 356 34.29 -23.64 -23.51
C THR A 356 34.84 -24.90 -24.18
N SER A 357 35.62 -25.74 -23.49
CA SER A 357 36.04 -27.06 -24.05
C SER A 357 35.05 -28.19 -23.75
N SER A 358 34.32 -28.12 -22.64
CA SER A 358 33.35 -29.15 -22.23
C SER A 358 32.01 -29.05 -22.99
N LEU A 359 31.53 -27.84 -23.29
CA LEU A 359 30.25 -27.67 -24.00
C LEU A 359 30.30 -28.01 -25.50
N VAL A 360 31.48 -27.93 -26.12
CA VAL A 360 31.65 -28.26 -27.56
C VAL A 360 31.64 -29.78 -27.78
N TYR A 361 32.07 -30.58 -26.80
CA TYR A 361 32.04 -32.03 -26.89
C TYR A 361 30.62 -32.61 -26.69
N SER A 362 29.80 -32.02 -25.81
CA SER A 362 28.43 -32.51 -25.54
C SER A 362 27.40 -32.16 -26.62
N ILE A 363 27.63 -31.10 -27.41
CA ILE A 363 26.69 -30.69 -28.48
C ILE A 363 26.93 -31.48 -29.78
N SER A 364 28.11 -32.04 -30.02
CA SER A 364 28.35 -32.95 -31.17
C SER A 364 27.82 -34.38 -30.95
N ALA A 365 27.66 -34.81 -29.68
CA ALA A 365 27.14 -36.13 -29.34
C ALA A 365 25.60 -36.25 -29.47
N ILE A 366 24.87 -35.13 -29.34
CA ILE A 366 23.39 -35.12 -29.38
C ILE A 366 22.87 -35.01 -30.83
N THR A 367 23.68 -34.52 -31.76
CA THR A 367 23.28 -34.34 -33.18
C THR A 367 23.60 -35.53 -34.11
N ARG A 368 24.29 -36.57 -33.62
CA ARG A 368 24.54 -37.82 -34.39
C ARG A 368 23.67 -39.03 -33.97
N GLY A 369 22.88 -38.92 -32.90
CA GLY A 369 22.04 -40.02 -32.39
C GLY A 369 20.64 -40.16 -33.01
N TRP A 370 20.23 -39.26 -33.91
CA TRP A 370 18.87 -39.23 -34.49
C TRP A 370 18.77 -39.71 -35.94
N ARG A 371 19.79 -40.43 -36.43
CA ARG A 371 19.72 -41.18 -37.69
C ARG A 371 20.34 -42.55 -37.50
N HIS A 372 19.56 -43.49 -36.94
CA HIS A 372 19.52 -44.91 -37.29
C HIS A 372 18.72 -45.70 -36.24
N GLY A 373 17.76 -46.53 -36.69
CA GLY A 373 17.55 -47.84 -36.07
C GLY A 373 16.22 -48.12 -35.36
N ARG A 374 15.21 -48.48 -36.17
CA ARG A 374 14.24 -49.60 -35.98
C ARG A 374 13.29 -49.63 -34.76
N LEU A 375 12.00 -49.63 -35.08
CA LEU A 375 10.92 -50.35 -34.38
C LEU A 375 11.28 -51.84 -34.18
N PRO A 376 10.88 -52.47 -33.06
CA PRO A 376 9.77 -53.44 -33.11
C PRO A 376 8.86 -53.39 -31.85
N ARG A 377 7.53 -53.29 -32.03
CA ARG A 377 6.48 -54.34 -31.99
C ARG A 377 5.89 -54.62 -30.61
N ALA A 378 4.55 -54.70 -30.63
CA ALA A 378 3.65 -55.06 -29.58
C ALA A 378 3.85 -56.49 -29.06
N GLN A 379 3.72 -56.67 -27.75
CA GLN A 379 2.64 -57.42 -27.10
C GLN A 379 2.49 -56.92 -25.66
#